data_AF-A0A2N7PZG7-F1
#
_entry.id   AF-A0A2N7PZG7-F1
#
_cell.length_a   1.000
_cell.length_b   1.000
_cell.length_c   1.000
_cell.angle_alpha   90.00
_cell.angle_beta   90.00
_cell.angle_gamma   90.00
#
_symmetry.space_group_name_H-M   'P 1'
#
loop_
_entity.id
_entity.type
_entity.pdbx_description
1 polymer ?
#
loop_
_entity_poly.entity_id
_entity_poly.type
_entity_poly.pdbx_seq_one_letter_code
_entity_poly.pdbx_strand_id
1 'polypeptide(L)'
;NATVHYNRSGHQTIVYQKELKDHTKAVNEVFTLLIGKDGVLSDLNEIYAIGHRVVHGGEKFKKSTLIDDKVISTIQKLSSLAPLHNPPNLAGILATKELLPNIPQVAIFDTAFHSTIPDFAYIYALPFEWYEKYGIRRYGFHGSSHLYVSRRAAVMLDKHIKDTNLITLHIGNGVSFCAIKSGASIDTSMGFTPLQGAVMGTRCGDIDPAIPLYMQEKLKLSPAQMMDILNKKSGLLGITGKYYDRRDIINNAKIDINSIDELDTENLIGDIEQEHLSIFKKAEEGDPRCMLALQIEAYEIRKYLGSYFFALNGYLDAIVFTAGVGENSPLLRYMVLRKLENLGIILDKDKNLKADSSTGEIAITKDYSKVKVFVIPTDEERVFIEDTIAVLSGNYKSHISYEYSFQKKNYKPLK
;
A
#
# COMPACT_ATOMS: atom_id res chain seq x y z
N ASN A 1 10.52 -26.28 5.44
CA ASN A 1 11.57 -25.49 6.12
C ASN A 1 11.36 -24.03 5.81
N ALA A 2 11.46 -23.18 6.83
CA ALA A 2 11.41 -21.74 6.71
C ALA A 2 12.84 -21.18 6.75
N THR A 3 13.10 -20.16 5.94
CA THR A 3 14.34 -19.37 6.03
C THR A 3 14.12 -18.25 7.03
N VAL A 4 14.89 -18.25 8.10
CA VAL A 4 14.86 -17.19 9.12
C VAL A 4 15.96 -16.19 8.80
N HIS A 5 15.57 -14.92 8.70
CA HIS A 5 16.49 -13.79 8.55
C HIS A 5 16.35 -12.90 9.78
N TYR A 6 17.40 -12.80 10.60
CA TYR A 6 17.44 -11.94 11.78
C TYR A 6 18.46 -10.82 11.55
N ASN A 7 17.95 -9.59 11.57
CA ASN A 7 18.73 -8.38 11.37
C ASN A 7 18.69 -7.53 12.65
N ARG A 8 19.87 -7.20 13.16
CA ARG A 8 20.04 -6.25 14.26
C ARG A 8 20.99 -5.15 13.83
N SER A 9 20.61 -3.90 14.08
CA SER A 9 21.44 -2.76 13.73
C SER A 9 22.84 -2.88 14.35
N GLY A 10 23.87 -2.61 13.54
CA GLY A 10 25.27 -2.76 13.93
C GLY A 10 25.79 -4.20 14.03
N HIS A 11 24.99 -5.22 13.70
CA HIS A 11 25.39 -6.63 13.75
C HIS A 11 25.26 -7.28 12.36
N GLN A 12 25.98 -8.38 12.14
CA GLN A 12 25.85 -9.15 10.91
C GLN A 12 24.50 -9.86 10.86
N THR A 13 23.85 -9.84 9.69
CA THR A 13 22.62 -10.59 9.46
C THR A 13 22.83 -12.08 9.70
N ILE A 14 21.95 -12.67 10.50
CA ILE A 14 21.92 -14.11 10.76
C ILE A 14 20.87 -14.74 9.83
N VAL A 15 21.28 -15.74 9.05
CA VAL A 15 20.39 -16.49 8.13
C VAL A 15 20.55 -17.98 8.34
N TYR A 16 19.43 -18.67 8.59
CA TYR A 16 19.43 -20.13 8.73
C TYR A 16 18.09 -20.75 8.34
N GLN A 17 18.11 -22.07 8.09
CA GLN A 17 16.91 -22.87 7.84
C GLN A 17 16.43 -23.51 9.13
N LYS A 18 15.12 -23.44 9.40
CA LYS A 18 14.49 -24.15 10.51
C LYS A 18 13.15 -24.73 10.12
N GLU A 19 12.80 -25.88 10.67
CA GLU A 19 11.48 -26.47 10.47
C GLU A 19 10.45 -25.79 11.39
N LEU A 20 9.70 -24.84 10.84
CA LEU A 20 8.62 -24.13 11.52
C LEU A 20 7.27 -24.59 10.94
N LYS A 21 6.61 -25.53 11.62
CA LYS A 21 5.41 -26.23 11.11
C LYS A 21 4.13 -25.39 11.19
N ASP A 22 4.11 -24.41 12.07
CA ASP A 22 2.96 -23.57 12.38
C ASP A 22 3.41 -22.19 12.90
N HIS A 23 2.44 -21.30 13.12
CA HIS A 23 2.68 -19.95 13.60
C HIS A 23 3.18 -19.93 15.05
N THR A 24 2.76 -20.86 15.92
CA THR A 24 3.23 -20.93 17.31
C THR A 24 4.73 -21.19 17.37
N LYS A 25 5.23 -22.17 16.60
CA LYS A 25 6.66 -22.43 16.50
C LYS A 25 7.43 -21.27 15.88
N ALA A 26 6.85 -20.60 14.88
CA ALA A 26 7.47 -19.43 14.26
C ALA A 26 7.60 -18.25 15.23
N VAL A 27 6.53 -17.94 15.99
CA VAL A 27 6.55 -16.89 17.01
C VAL A 27 7.50 -17.24 18.15
N ASN A 28 7.49 -18.49 18.61
CA ASN A 28 8.43 -18.95 19.63
C ASN A 28 9.90 -18.82 19.17
N GLU A 29 10.17 -19.03 17.88
CA GLU A 29 11.51 -18.81 17.32
C GLU A 29 11.92 -17.33 17.36
N VAL A 30 11.00 -16.42 17.05
CA VAL A 30 11.24 -14.98 17.18
C VAL A 30 11.59 -14.63 18.62
N PHE A 31 10.84 -15.13 19.60
CA PHE A 31 11.14 -14.90 21.02
C PHE A 31 12.49 -15.48 21.44
N THR A 32 12.82 -16.68 20.97
CA THR A 32 14.13 -17.31 21.20
C THR A 32 15.27 -16.44 20.66
N LEU A 33 15.09 -15.84 19.48
CA LEU A 33 16.08 -14.92 18.90
C LEU A 33 16.20 -13.61 19.71
N LEU A 34 15.10 -13.08 20.23
CA LEU A 34 15.10 -11.84 20.99
C LEU A 34 15.83 -11.92 22.33
N ILE A 35 15.83 -13.09 22.99
CA ILE A 35 16.57 -13.34 24.25
C ILE A 35 17.87 -14.14 24.06
N GLY A 36 18.15 -14.53 22.81
CA GLY A 36 19.32 -15.32 22.48
C GLY A 36 20.62 -14.52 22.58
N LYS A 37 21.74 -15.18 22.24
CA LYS A 37 23.08 -14.56 22.27
C LYS A 37 23.15 -13.23 21.50
N ASP A 38 22.48 -13.15 20.36
CA ASP A 38 22.44 -11.96 19.49
C ASP A 38 21.20 -11.09 19.74
N GLY A 39 20.39 -11.46 20.73
CA GLY A 39 19.13 -10.84 21.10
C GLY A 39 19.26 -9.44 21.69
N VAL A 40 18.13 -8.75 21.80
CA VAL A 40 18.03 -7.37 22.29
C VAL A 40 17.36 -7.28 23.67
N LEU A 41 16.87 -8.40 24.18
CA LEU A 41 16.22 -8.52 25.48
C LEU A 41 17.03 -9.48 26.36
N SER A 42 17.09 -9.22 27.66
CA SER A 42 17.61 -10.17 28.63
C SER A 42 16.54 -11.20 29.02
N ASP A 43 15.27 -10.78 29.03
CA ASP A 43 14.12 -11.60 29.37
C ASP A 43 12.86 -11.18 28.59
N LEU A 44 11.94 -12.13 28.32
CA LEU A 44 10.71 -11.82 27.57
C LEU A 44 9.74 -10.93 28.35
N ASN A 45 9.85 -10.83 29.69
CA ASN A 45 9.04 -9.92 30.50
C ASN A 45 9.40 -8.45 30.26
N GLU A 46 10.50 -8.15 29.55
CA GLU A 46 10.80 -6.79 29.08
C GLU A 46 9.84 -6.34 27.96
N ILE A 47 9.13 -7.27 27.32
CA ILE A 47 8.11 -6.96 26.32
C ILE A 47 6.90 -6.32 27.03
N TYR A 48 6.76 -5.01 26.90
CA TYR A 48 5.64 -4.28 27.51
C TYR A 48 4.28 -4.60 26.89
N ALA A 49 4.24 -4.76 25.57
CA ALA A 49 3.01 -4.99 24.79
C ALA A 49 3.33 -5.55 23.41
N ILE A 50 2.32 -6.12 22.74
CA ILE A 50 2.46 -6.65 21.37
C ILE A 50 1.36 -6.09 20.46
N GLY A 51 1.78 -5.44 19.38
CA GLY A 51 0.88 -4.97 18.33
C GLY A 51 0.80 -5.97 17.18
N HIS A 52 -0.40 -6.33 16.76
CA HIS A 52 -0.66 -7.24 15.65
C HIS A 52 -1.31 -6.50 14.49
N ARG A 53 -0.68 -6.54 13.31
CA ARG A 53 -1.38 -6.18 12.08
C ARG A 53 -2.48 -7.19 11.79
N VAL A 54 -3.68 -6.70 11.54
CA VAL A 54 -4.84 -7.47 11.09
C VAL A 54 -5.36 -6.84 9.81
N VAL A 55 -5.40 -7.59 8.71
CA VAL A 55 -5.74 -6.98 7.42
C VAL A 55 -7.18 -6.46 7.38
N HIS A 56 -8.17 -7.21 7.87
CA HIS A 56 -9.58 -6.82 7.71
C HIS A 56 -10.31 -6.68 9.05
N GLY A 57 -10.70 -5.44 9.38
CA GLY A 57 -11.49 -5.10 10.58
C GLY A 57 -13.01 -5.09 10.38
N GLY A 58 -13.45 -5.16 9.13
CA GLY A 58 -14.88 -5.00 8.79
C GLY A 58 -15.39 -3.63 9.21
N GLU A 59 -16.70 -3.47 9.35
CA GLU A 59 -17.28 -2.23 9.87
C GLU A 59 -17.16 -2.07 11.39
N LYS A 60 -16.87 -3.19 12.08
CA LYS A 60 -16.80 -3.25 13.54
C LYS A 60 -15.57 -2.54 14.08
N PHE A 61 -14.41 -2.77 13.46
CA PHE A 61 -13.14 -2.20 13.92
C PHE A 61 -12.73 -1.00 13.09
N LYS A 62 -13.18 0.18 13.54
CA LYS A 62 -12.82 1.49 12.96
C LYS A 62 -11.52 2.06 13.53
N LYS A 63 -10.92 1.38 14.50
CA LYS A 63 -9.72 1.81 15.21
C LYS A 63 -8.99 0.61 15.82
N SER A 64 -7.71 0.78 16.09
CA SER A 64 -6.89 -0.17 16.85
C SER A 64 -7.52 -0.48 18.22
N THR A 65 -7.51 -1.75 18.61
CA THR A 65 -8.33 -2.27 19.71
C THR A 65 -7.54 -3.28 20.55
N LEU A 66 -7.65 -3.18 21.88
CA LEU A 66 -7.11 -4.16 22.82
C LEU A 66 -7.74 -5.53 22.55
N ILE A 67 -6.92 -6.58 22.46
CA ILE A 67 -7.38 -7.92 22.14
C ILE A 67 -7.94 -8.59 23.38
N ASP A 68 -9.22 -8.96 23.31
CA ASP A 68 -9.92 -9.86 24.22
C ASP A 68 -10.55 -11.03 23.45
N ASP A 69 -11.24 -11.95 24.13
CA ASP A 69 -11.89 -13.10 23.49
C ASP A 69 -12.97 -12.69 22.48
N LYS A 70 -13.65 -11.56 22.70
CA LYS A 70 -14.66 -11.03 21.79
C LYS A 70 -14.02 -10.50 20.50
N VAL A 71 -12.88 -9.83 20.61
CA VAL A 71 -12.08 -9.35 19.47
C VAL A 71 -11.56 -10.54 18.66
N ILE A 72 -10.98 -11.55 19.32
CA ILE A 72 -10.51 -12.80 18.68
C ILE A 72 -11.65 -13.46 17.91
N SER A 73 -12.81 -13.67 18.55
CA SER A 73 -13.99 -14.26 17.90
C SER A 73 -14.48 -13.44 16.71
N THR A 74 -14.39 -12.10 16.80
CA THR A 74 -14.81 -11.21 15.71
C THR A 74 -13.82 -11.28 14.54
N ILE A 75 -12.51 -11.26 14.79
CA ILE A 75 -11.48 -11.43 13.75
C ILE A 75 -11.67 -12.78 13.02
N GLN A 76 -11.94 -13.85 13.77
CA GLN A 76 -12.22 -15.17 13.20
C GLN A 76 -13.43 -15.16 12.26
N LYS A 77 -14.51 -14.45 12.62
CA LYS A 77 -15.70 -14.31 11.77
C LYS A 77 -15.41 -13.49 10.51
N LEU A 78 -14.58 -12.46 10.63
CA LEU A 78 -14.16 -11.60 9.51
C LEU A 78 -13.17 -12.28 8.55
N SER A 79 -12.63 -13.45 8.92
CA SER A 79 -11.76 -14.23 8.03
C SER A 79 -12.42 -14.59 6.69
N SER A 80 -13.74 -14.66 6.60
CA SER A 80 -14.44 -14.85 5.32
C SER A 80 -14.27 -13.68 4.35
N LEU A 81 -14.05 -12.46 4.85
CA LEU A 81 -13.83 -11.26 4.04
C LEU A 81 -12.38 -11.16 3.54
N ALA A 82 -11.43 -11.76 4.26
CA ALA A 82 -10.00 -11.77 3.91
C ALA A 82 -9.36 -13.14 4.18
N PRO A 83 -9.75 -14.20 3.44
CA PRO A 83 -9.39 -15.60 3.76
C PRO A 83 -7.89 -15.90 3.65
N LEU A 84 -7.14 -15.13 2.85
CA LEU A 84 -5.69 -15.28 2.71
C LEU A 84 -4.88 -14.47 3.73
N HIS A 85 -5.54 -13.65 4.57
CA HIS A 85 -4.85 -12.67 5.42
C HIS A 85 -5.26 -12.75 6.89
N ASN A 86 -6.56 -12.69 7.19
CA ASN A 86 -7.03 -12.70 8.58
C ASN A 86 -6.68 -14.01 9.31
N PRO A 87 -6.79 -15.22 8.71
CA PRO A 87 -6.40 -16.46 9.38
C PRO A 87 -4.93 -16.49 9.87
N PRO A 88 -3.90 -16.18 9.06
CA PRO A 88 -2.53 -16.12 9.57
C PRO A 88 -2.31 -14.99 10.59
N ASN A 89 -2.98 -13.83 10.47
CA ASN A 89 -2.91 -12.78 11.49
C ASN A 89 -3.45 -13.27 12.85
N LEU A 90 -4.60 -13.96 12.81
CA LEU A 90 -5.22 -14.55 14.00
C LEU A 90 -4.36 -15.66 14.61
N ALA A 91 -3.72 -16.49 13.77
CA ALA A 91 -2.80 -17.52 14.25
C ALA A 91 -1.62 -16.90 15.03
N GLY A 92 -1.08 -15.75 14.58
CA GLY A 92 -0.08 -15.00 15.33
C GLY A 92 -0.58 -14.50 16.69
N ILE A 93 -1.79 -13.94 16.75
CA ILE A 93 -2.43 -13.51 18.00
C ILE A 93 -2.58 -14.68 18.99
N LEU A 94 -3.11 -15.82 18.51
CA LEU A 94 -3.31 -17.00 19.35
C LEU A 94 -1.99 -17.59 19.85
N ALA A 95 -0.98 -17.68 18.98
CA ALA A 95 0.36 -18.09 19.36
C ALA A 95 0.98 -17.20 20.45
N THR A 96 0.87 -15.88 20.30
CA THR A 96 1.37 -14.94 21.30
C THR A 96 0.60 -15.04 22.62
N LYS A 97 -0.72 -15.24 22.57
CA LYS A 97 -1.55 -15.44 23.78
C LYS A 97 -1.19 -16.72 24.54
N GLU A 98 -0.80 -17.78 23.82
CA GLU A 98 -0.30 -19.02 24.41
C GLU A 98 1.08 -18.83 25.06
N LEU A 99 2.01 -18.17 24.36
CA LEU A 99 3.41 -18.04 24.79
C LEU A 99 3.64 -16.94 25.84
N LEU A 100 2.88 -15.85 25.79
CA LEU A 100 3.02 -14.68 26.66
C LEU A 100 1.63 -14.23 27.18
N PRO A 101 0.95 -15.04 28.02
CA PRO A 101 -0.45 -14.83 28.40
C PRO A 101 -0.71 -13.54 29.18
N ASN A 102 0.30 -13.00 29.85
CA ASN A 102 0.18 -11.80 30.69
C ASN A 102 0.51 -10.50 29.93
N ILE A 103 1.04 -10.59 28.71
CA ILE A 103 1.41 -9.41 27.93
C ILE A 103 0.19 -8.92 27.15
N PRO A 104 -0.20 -7.64 27.28
CA PRO A 104 -1.35 -7.10 26.57
C PRO A 104 -1.07 -7.03 25.06
N GLN A 105 -2.08 -7.40 24.27
CA GLN A 105 -2.00 -7.42 22.82
C GLN A 105 -3.00 -6.44 22.21
N VAL A 106 -2.62 -5.76 21.14
CA VAL A 106 -3.48 -4.80 20.41
C VAL A 106 -3.57 -5.22 18.95
N ALA A 107 -4.78 -5.23 18.39
CA ALA A 107 -5.01 -5.43 16.96
C ALA A 107 -5.07 -4.07 16.25
N ILE A 108 -4.24 -3.91 15.22
CA ILE A 108 -4.19 -2.73 14.35
C ILE A 108 -4.69 -3.15 12.97
N PHE A 109 -5.75 -2.50 12.50
CA PHE A 109 -6.46 -2.92 11.29
C PHE A 109 -6.08 -2.08 10.08
N ASP A 110 -5.66 -2.71 8.97
CA ASP A 110 -5.35 -1.98 7.72
C ASP A 110 -6.56 -1.17 7.20
N THR A 111 -7.78 -1.64 7.50
CA THR A 111 -9.03 -0.99 7.10
C THR A 111 -9.42 0.20 7.98
N ALA A 112 -8.79 0.38 9.15
CA ALA A 112 -9.26 1.33 10.15
C ALA A 112 -9.16 2.80 9.69
N PHE A 113 -8.06 3.17 9.02
CA PHE A 113 -7.87 4.53 8.48
C PHE A 113 -8.98 4.92 7.49
N HIS A 114 -9.45 3.95 6.71
CA HIS A 114 -10.48 4.11 5.68
C HIS A 114 -11.91 4.07 6.23
N SER A 115 -12.10 3.90 7.54
CA SER A 115 -13.43 3.92 8.17
C SER A 115 -14.14 5.29 8.11
N THR A 116 -13.43 6.31 7.62
CA THR A 116 -13.94 7.68 7.41
C THR A 116 -14.46 7.93 5.99
N ILE A 117 -14.33 6.97 5.08
CA ILE A 117 -14.89 7.06 3.73
C ILE A 117 -16.43 7.22 3.84
N PRO A 118 -17.03 8.20 3.15
CA PRO A 118 -18.48 8.42 3.15
C PRO A 118 -19.22 7.35 2.35
N ASP A 119 -20.52 7.18 2.63
CA ASP A 119 -21.39 6.16 2.02
C ASP A 119 -21.39 6.16 0.50
N PHE A 120 -21.51 7.32 -0.13
CA PHE A 120 -21.47 7.46 -1.58
C PHE A 120 -20.14 7.02 -2.21
N ALA A 121 -19.06 6.90 -1.43
CA ALA A 121 -17.75 6.46 -1.91
C ALA A 121 -17.43 5.00 -1.56
N TYR A 122 -18.09 4.41 -0.54
CA TYR A 122 -17.89 3.00 -0.19
C TYR A 122 -18.97 2.05 -0.67
N ILE A 123 -20.17 2.52 -0.97
CA ILE A 123 -21.24 1.68 -1.52
C ILE A 123 -20.95 1.43 -3.00
N TYR A 124 -20.92 0.15 -3.38
CA TYR A 124 -20.91 -0.23 -4.79
C TYR A 124 -22.32 -0.13 -5.37
N ALA A 125 -22.43 0.18 -6.66
CA ALA A 125 -23.68 0.13 -7.43
C ALA A 125 -24.10 -1.33 -7.73
N LEU A 126 -24.30 -2.12 -6.67
CA LEU A 126 -24.75 -3.51 -6.66
C LEU A 126 -26.10 -3.58 -5.90
N PRO A 127 -26.81 -4.73 -5.90
CA PRO A 127 -27.99 -4.89 -5.07
C PRO A 127 -27.70 -4.48 -3.62
N PHE A 128 -28.43 -3.48 -3.11
CA PHE A 128 -28.13 -2.86 -1.81
C PHE A 128 -28.20 -3.88 -0.66
N GLU A 129 -29.05 -4.90 -0.79
CA GLU A 129 -29.13 -6.01 0.15
C GLU A 129 -27.81 -6.77 0.34
N TRP A 130 -26.87 -6.73 -0.62
CA TRP A 130 -25.55 -7.34 -0.45
C TRP A 130 -24.67 -6.55 0.51
N TYR A 131 -24.83 -5.23 0.54
CA TYR A 131 -24.25 -4.40 1.59
C TYR A 131 -24.87 -4.77 2.94
N GLU A 132 -26.20 -4.78 3.05
CA GLU A 132 -26.90 -5.02 4.31
C GLU A 132 -26.65 -6.41 4.91
N LYS A 133 -26.67 -7.46 4.07
CA LYS A 133 -26.57 -8.86 4.51
C LYS A 133 -25.14 -9.37 4.61
N TYR A 134 -24.26 -8.95 3.68
CA TYR A 134 -22.92 -9.51 3.53
C TYR A 134 -21.80 -8.49 3.77
N GLY A 135 -22.14 -7.21 3.99
CA GLY A 135 -21.14 -6.16 4.21
C GLY A 135 -20.30 -5.87 2.97
N ILE A 136 -20.84 -6.05 1.76
CA ILE A 136 -20.16 -5.71 0.51
C ILE A 136 -20.06 -4.19 0.38
N ARG A 137 -18.86 -3.67 0.59
CA ARG A 137 -18.50 -2.26 0.48
C ARG A 137 -17.00 -2.12 0.23
N ARG A 138 -16.57 -0.91 -0.11
CA ARG A 138 -15.16 -0.52 -0.04
C ARG A 138 -14.72 -0.51 1.43
N TYR A 139 -13.65 -1.24 1.72
CA TYR A 139 -12.94 -1.17 2.99
C TYR A 139 -11.61 -0.46 2.85
N GLY A 140 -10.84 -0.78 1.81
CA GLY A 140 -9.50 -0.23 1.61
C GLY A 140 -8.43 -0.85 2.51
N PHE A 141 -7.17 -0.82 2.06
CA PHE A 141 -6.02 -1.39 2.77
C PHE A 141 -4.79 -0.50 2.62
N HIS A 142 -3.70 -0.87 3.31
CA HIS A 142 -2.53 -0.02 3.53
C HIS A 142 -2.86 1.24 4.35
N GLY A 143 -3.89 1.19 5.21
CA GLY A 143 -4.34 2.34 5.97
C GLY A 143 -3.27 2.94 6.86
N SER A 144 -2.43 2.13 7.51
CA SER A 144 -1.34 2.61 8.36
C SER A 144 -0.24 3.31 7.56
N SER A 145 0.08 2.82 6.36
CA SER A 145 1.02 3.50 5.47
C SER A 145 0.46 4.85 5.00
N HIS A 146 -0.78 4.89 4.51
CA HIS A 146 -1.45 6.13 4.10
C HIS A 146 -1.57 7.14 5.25
N LEU A 147 -1.89 6.65 6.45
CA LEU A 147 -1.92 7.46 7.66
C LEU A 147 -0.55 8.08 7.92
N TYR A 148 0.51 7.27 8.03
CA TYR A 148 1.86 7.72 8.33
C TYR A 148 2.33 8.81 7.34
N VAL A 149 2.31 8.50 6.04
CA VAL A 149 2.87 9.42 5.05
C VAL A 149 2.03 10.68 4.87
N SER A 150 0.71 10.62 5.10
CA SER A 150 -0.13 11.83 5.09
C SER A 150 0.22 12.79 6.24
N ARG A 151 0.51 12.25 7.42
CA ARG A 151 0.93 13.05 8.58
C ARG A 151 2.31 13.65 8.35
N ARG A 152 3.25 12.87 7.78
CA ARG A 152 4.59 13.39 7.42
C ARG A 152 4.52 14.47 6.34
N ALA A 153 3.70 14.29 5.31
CA ALA A 153 3.50 15.30 4.28
C ALA A 153 2.95 16.61 4.84
N ALA A 154 2.01 16.57 5.80
CA ALA A 154 1.52 17.78 6.47
C ALA A 154 2.64 18.52 7.22
N VAL A 155 3.54 17.79 7.90
CA VAL A 155 4.73 18.39 8.54
C VAL A 155 5.64 19.07 7.51
N MET A 156 5.88 18.42 6.36
CA MET A 156 6.70 18.98 5.28
C MET A 156 6.08 20.21 4.60
N LEU A 157 4.74 20.30 4.61
CA LEU A 157 4.00 21.47 4.12
C LEU A 157 3.97 22.63 5.13
N ASP A 158 4.49 22.44 6.34
CA ASP A 158 4.30 23.33 7.49
C ASP A 158 2.81 23.64 7.77
N LYS A 159 1.97 22.61 7.69
CA LYS A 159 0.53 22.70 7.93
C LYS A 159 0.08 21.68 8.96
N HIS A 160 -0.99 22.01 9.67
CA HIS A 160 -1.70 21.01 10.46
C HIS A 160 -2.48 20.09 9.53
N ILE A 161 -2.55 18.79 9.84
CA ILE A 161 -3.18 17.77 8.97
C ILE A 161 -4.66 18.05 8.65
N LYS A 162 -5.36 18.77 9.52
CA LYS A 162 -6.76 19.18 9.29
C LYS A 162 -6.90 20.22 8.17
N ASP A 163 -5.81 20.90 7.84
CA ASP A 163 -5.75 21.99 6.86
C ASP A 163 -5.07 21.55 5.56
N THR A 164 -5.05 20.23 5.29
CA THR A 164 -4.46 19.67 4.08
C THR A 164 -5.42 18.78 3.31
N ASN A 165 -5.26 18.80 1.99
CA ASN A 165 -5.81 17.84 1.04
C ASN A 165 -4.66 17.13 0.33
N LEU A 166 -4.61 15.82 0.44
CA LEU A 166 -3.49 15.00 -0.01
C LEU A 166 -3.97 13.84 -0.86
N ILE A 167 -3.15 13.44 -1.83
CA ILE A 167 -3.26 12.14 -2.49
C ILE A 167 -2.01 11.34 -2.15
N THR A 168 -2.18 10.15 -1.56
CA THR A 168 -1.06 9.27 -1.20
C THR A 168 -1.05 8.06 -2.12
N LEU A 169 0.13 7.73 -2.65
CA LEU A 169 0.38 6.66 -3.59
C LEU A 169 1.31 5.63 -2.93
N HIS A 170 0.72 4.59 -2.35
CA HIS A 170 1.46 3.44 -1.83
C HIS A 170 1.72 2.48 -2.99
N ILE A 171 2.95 2.47 -3.50
CA ILE A 171 3.33 1.65 -4.66
C ILE A 171 4.40 0.64 -4.22
N GLY A 172 3.96 -0.57 -3.92
CA GLY A 172 4.82 -1.72 -3.64
C GLY A 172 4.44 -2.91 -4.53
N ASN A 173 4.61 -4.13 -4.04
CA ASN A 173 4.08 -5.30 -4.73
C ASN A 173 2.55 -5.25 -4.80
N GLY A 174 1.91 -4.88 -3.69
CA GLY A 174 0.54 -4.36 -3.66
C GLY A 174 0.55 -2.84 -3.88
N VAL A 175 -0.47 -2.32 -4.55
CA VAL A 175 -0.57 -0.89 -4.87
C VAL A 175 -1.93 -0.36 -4.43
N SER A 176 -1.94 0.73 -3.66
CA SER A 176 -3.17 1.46 -3.39
C SER A 176 -2.95 2.97 -3.34
N PHE A 177 -3.98 3.70 -3.74
CA PHE A 177 -4.00 5.15 -3.70
C PHE A 177 -5.09 5.61 -2.74
N CYS A 178 -4.92 6.76 -2.09
CA CYS A 178 -5.89 7.28 -1.15
C CYS A 178 -6.06 8.78 -1.33
N ALA A 179 -7.31 9.24 -1.35
CA ALA A 179 -7.67 10.65 -1.26
C ALA A 179 -7.91 11.00 0.21
N ILE A 180 -7.20 12.00 0.72
CA ILE A 180 -7.22 12.38 2.13
C ILE A 180 -7.61 13.85 2.24
N LYS A 181 -8.68 14.12 2.98
CA LYS A 181 -9.20 15.48 3.23
C LYS A 181 -9.19 15.74 4.73
N SER A 182 -8.51 16.80 5.16
CA SER A 182 -8.45 17.19 6.57
C SER A 182 -8.03 16.05 7.51
N GLY A 183 -7.10 15.21 7.04
CA GLY A 183 -6.59 14.05 7.76
C GLY A 183 -7.44 12.79 7.74
N ALA A 184 -8.63 12.82 7.12
CA ALA A 184 -9.51 11.67 6.95
C ALA A 184 -9.40 11.08 5.54
N SER A 185 -9.46 9.75 5.44
CA SER A 185 -9.58 9.05 4.16
C SER A 185 -10.99 9.28 3.61
N ILE A 186 -11.10 9.85 2.42
CA ILE A 186 -12.39 10.06 1.75
C ILE A 186 -12.62 9.10 0.59
N ASP A 187 -11.56 8.51 0.03
CA ASP A 187 -11.62 7.46 -0.98
C ASP A 187 -10.30 6.68 -1.01
N THR A 188 -10.31 5.44 -1.49
CA THR A 188 -9.13 4.58 -1.64
C THR A 188 -9.32 3.58 -2.77
N SER A 189 -8.26 3.28 -3.52
CA SER A 189 -8.38 2.54 -4.78
C SER A 189 -8.76 1.08 -4.52
N MET A 190 -8.24 0.50 -3.45
CA MET A 190 -8.60 -0.84 -3.02
C MET A 190 -10.03 -0.90 -2.47
N GLY A 191 -10.65 -2.05 -2.65
CA GLY A 191 -12.08 -2.21 -2.53
C GLY A 191 -12.53 -3.00 -1.32
N PHE A 192 -13.51 -3.88 -1.58
CA PHE A 192 -13.87 -4.99 -0.71
C PHE A 192 -12.69 -5.93 -0.44
N THR A 193 -11.83 -6.12 -1.45
CA THR A 193 -10.59 -6.91 -1.34
C THR A 193 -9.38 -6.10 -1.83
N PRO A 194 -8.15 -6.53 -1.53
CA PRO A 194 -6.93 -5.92 -2.08
C PRO A 194 -6.74 -6.11 -3.60
N LEU A 195 -7.74 -6.66 -4.32
CA LEU A 195 -7.67 -6.89 -5.77
C LEU A 195 -8.07 -5.65 -6.58
N GLN A 196 -9.04 -4.86 -6.10
CA GLN A 196 -9.55 -3.68 -6.81
C GLN A 196 -8.49 -2.58 -6.88
N GLY A 197 -8.54 -1.78 -7.94
CA GLY A 197 -7.82 -0.52 -8.04
C GLY A 197 -6.70 -0.58 -9.05
N ALA A 198 -5.52 -0.14 -8.63
CA ALA A 198 -4.33 -0.08 -9.47
C ALA A 198 -3.89 -1.47 -9.98
N VAL A 199 -3.26 -1.49 -11.15
CA VAL A 199 -2.45 -2.63 -11.58
C VAL A 199 -1.33 -2.87 -10.56
N MET A 200 -1.08 -4.13 -10.23
CA MET A 200 -0.06 -4.51 -9.24
C MET A 200 0.93 -5.51 -9.86
N GLY A 201 1.87 -6.02 -9.06
CA GLY A 201 2.81 -7.02 -9.55
C GLY A 201 2.11 -8.23 -10.19
N THR A 202 1.18 -8.85 -9.47
CA THR A 202 0.47 -10.07 -9.92
C THR A 202 -1.06 -9.95 -9.90
N ARG A 203 -1.61 -8.84 -9.41
CA ARG A 203 -3.05 -8.60 -9.30
C ARG A 203 -3.53 -7.73 -10.46
N CYS A 204 -4.72 -8.04 -10.98
CA CYS A 204 -5.26 -7.37 -12.14
C CYS A 204 -5.60 -5.89 -11.92
N GLY A 205 -6.01 -5.50 -10.71
CA GLY A 205 -6.61 -4.18 -10.51
C GLY A 205 -8.02 -4.13 -11.07
N ASP A 206 -8.46 -2.94 -11.47
CA ASP A 206 -9.75 -2.72 -12.10
C ASP A 206 -9.80 -3.31 -13.51
N ILE A 207 -10.83 -4.12 -13.76
CA ILE A 207 -11.15 -4.70 -15.06
C ILE A 207 -12.68 -4.69 -15.23
N ASP A 208 -13.15 -4.90 -16.45
CA ASP A 208 -14.58 -5.12 -16.71
C ASP A 208 -15.08 -6.35 -15.90
N PRO A 209 -16.12 -6.19 -15.05
CA PRO A 209 -16.68 -7.27 -14.25
C PRO A 209 -17.18 -8.49 -15.05
N ALA A 210 -17.46 -8.35 -16.35
CA ALA A 210 -17.88 -9.45 -17.21
C ALA A 210 -16.72 -10.34 -17.67
N ILE A 211 -15.48 -9.83 -17.69
CA ILE A 211 -14.30 -10.57 -18.17
C ILE A 211 -14.07 -11.86 -17.36
N PRO A 212 -14.05 -11.85 -16.01
CA PRO A 212 -13.88 -13.07 -15.24
C PRO A 212 -14.92 -14.14 -15.59
N LEU A 213 -16.19 -13.77 -15.70
CA LEU A 213 -17.28 -14.70 -16.02
C LEU A 213 -17.11 -15.30 -17.42
N TYR A 214 -16.81 -14.45 -18.40
CA TYR A 214 -16.56 -14.87 -19.77
C TYR A 214 -15.37 -15.85 -19.86
N MET A 215 -14.26 -15.54 -19.19
CA MET A 215 -13.07 -16.39 -19.20
C MET A 215 -13.26 -17.68 -18.42
N GLN A 216 -14.06 -17.67 -17.35
CA GLN A 216 -14.44 -18.89 -16.65
C GLN A 216 -15.20 -19.85 -17.55
N GLU A 217 -16.14 -19.34 -18.34
CA GLU A 217 -16.88 -20.16 -19.31
C GLU A 217 -15.93 -20.71 -20.39
N LYS A 218 -15.12 -19.85 -21.02
CA LYS A 218 -14.22 -20.24 -22.12
C LYS A 218 -13.16 -21.25 -21.69
N LEU A 219 -12.58 -21.07 -20.51
CA LEU A 219 -11.49 -21.92 -20.02
C LEU A 219 -11.98 -23.02 -19.07
N LYS A 220 -13.31 -23.12 -18.84
CA LYS A 220 -13.95 -24.05 -17.91
C LYS A 220 -13.35 -23.99 -16.49
N LEU A 221 -13.16 -22.77 -15.98
CA LEU A 221 -12.52 -22.52 -14.67
C LEU A 221 -13.55 -22.39 -13.55
N SER A 222 -13.25 -23.02 -12.41
CA SER A 222 -13.95 -22.75 -11.17
C SER A 222 -13.72 -21.32 -10.67
N PRO A 223 -14.61 -20.77 -9.82
CA PRO A 223 -14.39 -19.46 -9.19
C PRO A 223 -13.05 -19.36 -8.45
N ALA A 224 -12.63 -20.43 -7.77
CA ALA A 224 -11.36 -20.46 -7.05
C ALA A 224 -10.14 -20.36 -8.01
N GLN A 225 -10.18 -21.05 -9.14
CA GLN A 225 -9.13 -20.96 -10.17
C GLN A 225 -9.08 -19.57 -10.81
N MET A 226 -10.25 -18.96 -11.07
CA MET A 226 -10.31 -17.60 -11.59
C MET A 226 -9.73 -16.60 -10.58
N MET A 227 -10.10 -16.72 -9.30
CA MET A 227 -9.54 -15.88 -8.25
C MET A 227 -8.02 -16.03 -8.11
N ASP A 228 -7.46 -17.23 -8.31
CA ASP A 228 -6.02 -17.47 -8.36
C ASP A 228 -5.36 -16.74 -9.55
N ILE A 229 -5.98 -16.80 -10.73
CA ILE A 229 -5.50 -16.07 -11.93
C ILE A 229 -5.50 -14.56 -11.69
N LEU A 230 -6.61 -14.00 -11.21
CA LEU A 230 -6.75 -12.57 -10.97
C LEU A 230 -5.78 -12.04 -9.92
N ASN A 231 -5.42 -12.85 -8.91
CA ASN A 231 -4.52 -12.43 -7.83
C ASN A 231 -3.03 -12.74 -8.06
N LYS A 232 -2.71 -13.80 -8.80
CA LYS A 232 -1.35 -14.34 -8.87
C LYS A 232 -0.76 -14.43 -10.28
N LYS A 233 -1.59 -14.34 -11.33
CA LYS A 233 -1.16 -14.51 -12.73
C LYS A 233 -1.53 -13.32 -13.62
N SER A 234 -2.00 -12.23 -13.02
CA SER A 234 -2.44 -11.01 -13.70
C SER A 234 -1.46 -9.88 -13.44
N GLY A 235 -1.90 -8.62 -13.59
CA GLY A 235 -1.06 -7.46 -13.31
C GLY A 235 0.13 -7.36 -14.26
N LEU A 236 1.23 -6.79 -13.77
CA LEU A 236 2.48 -6.66 -14.52
C LEU A 236 3.00 -8.04 -14.98
N LEU A 237 2.86 -9.08 -14.15
CA LEU A 237 3.21 -10.46 -14.52
C LEU A 237 2.43 -10.93 -15.74
N GLY A 238 1.12 -10.71 -15.75
CA GLY A 238 0.26 -11.10 -16.87
C GLY A 238 0.62 -10.34 -18.15
N ILE A 239 0.89 -9.04 -18.03
CA ILE A 239 1.23 -8.17 -19.17
C ILE A 239 2.58 -8.53 -19.75
N THR A 240 3.62 -8.79 -18.95
CA THR A 240 4.96 -9.13 -19.44
C THR A 240 5.12 -10.61 -19.75
N GLY A 241 4.32 -11.47 -19.11
CA GLY A 241 4.42 -12.92 -19.17
C GLY A 241 5.55 -13.52 -18.32
N LYS A 242 6.37 -12.68 -17.66
CA LYS A 242 7.56 -13.15 -16.92
C LYS A 242 7.91 -12.31 -15.69
N TYR A 243 7.81 -10.99 -15.78
CA TYR A 243 8.29 -10.06 -14.76
C TYR A 243 7.15 -9.39 -14.01
N TYR A 244 7.29 -9.32 -12.69
CA TYR A 244 6.38 -8.56 -11.82
C TYR A 244 7.12 -7.55 -10.93
N ASP A 245 8.42 -7.75 -10.71
CA ASP A 245 9.30 -6.76 -10.08
C ASP A 245 9.55 -5.62 -11.08
N ARG A 246 9.25 -4.38 -10.67
CA ARG A 246 9.39 -3.22 -11.57
C ARG A 246 10.85 -2.98 -11.98
N ARG A 247 11.84 -3.37 -11.18
CA ARG A 247 13.27 -3.21 -11.55
C ARG A 247 13.59 -4.09 -12.75
N ASP A 248 13.12 -5.33 -12.76
CA ASP A 248 13.29 -6.23 -13.90
C ASP A 248 12.57 -5.67 -15.14
N ILE A 249 11.34 -5.16 -14.97
CA ILE A 249 10.57 -4.56 -16.06
C ILE A 249 11.31 -3.36 -16.66
N ILE A 250 11.80 -2.43 -15.83
CA ILE A 250 12.52 -1.23 -16.28
C ILE A 250 13.80 -1.63 -17.02
N ASN A 251 14.59 -2.54 -16.45
CA ASN A 251 15.83 -3.03 -17.06
C ASN A 251 15.58 -3.69 -18.41
N ASN A 252 14.49 -4.46 -18.55
CA ASN A 252 14.16 -5.15 -19.80
C ASN A 252 13.46 -4.24 -20.81
N ALA A 253 12.78 -3.18 -20.37
CA ALA A 253 12.24 -2.15 -21.26
C ALA A 253 13.35 -1.31 -21.92
N LYS A 254 14.57 -1.31 -21.34
CA LYS A 254 15.74 -0.52 -21.79
C LYS A 254 15.41 0.96 -22.05
N ILE A 255 14.65 1.56 -21.15
CA ILE A 255 14.19 2.94 -21.27
C ILE A 255 15.01 3.88 -20.40
N ASP A 256 15.42 5.01 -20.97
CA ASP A 256 15.98 6.14 -20.24
C ASP A 256 14.87 7.12 -19.89
N ILE A 257 14.88 7.64 -18.67
CA ILE A 257 13.94 8.68 -18.22
C ILE A 257 13.99 9.94 -19.09
N ASN A 258 15.15 10.25 -19.68
CA ASN A 258 15.32 11.41 -20.55
C ASN A 258 14.64 11.24 -21.92
N SER A 259 14.43 10.00 -22.38
CA SER A 259 13.75 9.74 -23.65
C SER A 259 12.22 9.66 -23.51
N ILE A 260 11.67 9.72 -22.29
CA ILE A 260 10.22 9.68 -22.05
C ILE A 260 9.48 10.81 -22.77
N ASP A 261 10.07 12.01 -22.82
CA ASP A 261 9.45 13.16 -23.48
C ASP A 261 9.38 12.97 -25.01
N GLU A 262 10.24 12.13 -25.59
CA GLU A 262 10.28 11.79 -27.03
C GLU A 262 9.40 10.57 -27.39
N LEU A 263 9.07 9.75 -26.38
CA LEU A 263 8.10 8.65 -26.49
C LEU A 263 6.66 9.15 -26.49
N ASP A 264 6.47 10.47 -26.37
CA ASP A 264 5.15 11.02 -26.16
C ASP A 264 4.22 10.77 -27.34
N THR A 265 3.07 10.27 -26.96
CA THR A 265 2.06 9.67 -27.80
C THR A 265 1.03 10.69 -28.26
N GLU A 266 1.45 11.94 -28.52
CA GLU A 266 0.56 12.91 -29.18
C GLU A 266 0.13 12.43 -30.58
N ASN A 267 0.79 11.39 -31.11
CA ASN A 267 0.39 10.58 -32.26
C ASN A 267 -0.31 9.23 -31.93
N LEU A 268 -0.85 9.01 -30.72
CA LEU A 268 -1.74 7.84 -30.44
C LEU A 268 -3.12 8.01 -31.09
N ILE A 269 -3.50 9.25 -31.42
CA ILE A 269 -4.50 9.53 -32.46
C ILE A 269 -3.79 9.36 -33.83
N GLY A 270 -3.12 8.22 -34.01
CA GLY A 270 -2.56 7.82 -35.29
C GLY A 270 -3.70 7.27 -36.14
N ASP A 271 -3.66 7.57 -37.44
CA ASP A 271 -4.63 7.13 -38.44
C ASP A 271 -5.12 5.71 -38.15
N ILE A 272 -6.45 5.55 -38.09
CA ILE A 272 -7.15 4.27 -37.87
C ILE A 272 -6.70 3.18 -38.88
N GLU A 273 -6.02 3.58 -39.95
CA GLU A 273 -5.48 2.72 -41.00
C GLU A 273 -4.06 2.18 -40.74
N GLN A 274 -3.30 2.72 -39.78
CA GLN A 274 -2.04 2.11 -39.34
C GLN A 274 -2.27 1.25 -38.10
N GLU A 275 -2.44 -0.06 -38.33
CA GLU A 275 -2.50 -1.09 -37.30
C GLU A 275 -1.62 -0.78 -36.08
N HIS A 276 -2.22 -0.87 -34.89
CA HIS A 276 -1.73 -0.97 -33.51
C HIS A 276 -0.26 -1.43 -33.26
N LEU A 277 0.71 -0.82 -33.94
CA LEU A 277 2.14 -1.17 -33.92
C LEU A 277 3.02 0.01 -33.47
N SER A 278 2.44 1.15 -33.05
CA SER A 278 3.22 2.33 -32.67
C SER A 278 4.00 2.16 -31.35
N ILE A 279 3.51 1.34 -30.42
CA ILE A 279 4.22 1.01 -29.17
C ILE A 279 5.39 0.05 -29.44
N PHE A 280 5.27 -0.83 -30.44
CA PHE A 280 6.29 -1.83 -30.77
C PHE A 280 7.43 -1.28 -31.65
N LYS A 281 7.17 -0.23 -32.44
CA LYS A 281 8.16 0.32 -33.39
C LYS A 281 9.34 1.09 -32.77
N LYS A 282 9.27 1.51 -31.50
CA LYS A 282 10.40 2.15 -30.79
C LYS A 282 11.10 1.21 -29.79
N ALA A 283 10.65 -0.04 -29.70
CA ALA A 283 11.22 -1.07 -28.84
C ALA A 283 12.36 -1.85 -29.51
N GLU A 284 13.01 -1.31 -30.55
CA GLU A 284 14.01 -2.07 -31.33
C GLU A 284 15.18 -2.62 -30.48
N GLU A 285 15.38 -2.11 -29.25
CA GLU A 285 16.37 -2.64 -28.31
C GLU A 285 15.79 -3.35 -27.05
N GLY A 286 14.53 -3.12 -26.65
CA GLY A 286 13.95 -3.56 -25.35
C GLY A 286 12.68 -4.43 -25.48
N ASP A 287 12.24 -5.08 -24.39
CA ASP A 287 11.00 -5.88 -24.39
C ASP A 287 9.76 -4.97 -24.47
N PRO A 288 8.98 -5.02 -25.57
CA PRO A 288 7.84 -4.14 -25.75
C PRO A 288 6.71 -4.39 -24.75
N ARG A 289 6.58 -5.61 -24.20
CA ARG A 289 5.59 -5.91 -23.16
C ARG A 289 5.99 -5.27 -21.82
N CYS A 290 7.29 -5.13 -21.56
CA CYS A 290 7.78 -4.40 -20.41
C CYS A 290 7.49 -2.89 -20.53
N MET A 291 7.72 -2.30 -21.71
CA MET A 291 7.34 -0.90 -21.95
C MET A 291 5.83 -0.69 -21.82
N LEU A 292 5.02 -1.57 -22.43
CA LEU A 292 3.57 -1.54 -22.33
C LEU A 292 3.10 -1.62 -20.86
N ALA A 293 3.72 -2.48 -20.05
CA ALA A 293 3.39 -2.61 -18.63
C ALA A 293 3.64 -1.30 -17.86
N LEU A 294 4.76 -0.62 -18.11
CA LEU A 294 5.07 0.69 -17.50
C LEU A 294 4.08 1.78 -17.96
N GLN A 295 3.70 1.78 -19.24
CA GLN A 295 2.71 2.73 -19.77
C GLN A 295 1.34 2.53 -19.13
N ILE A 296 0.86 1.29 -19.05
CA ILE A 296 -0.42 0.95 -18.40
C ILE A 296 -0.40 1.37 -16.93
N GLU A 297 0.67 1.04 -16.21
CA GLU A 297 0.80 1.40 -14.79
C GLU A 297 0.78 2.92 -14.58
N ALA A 298 1.60 3.67 -15.34
CA ALA A 298 1.62 5.13 -15.25
C ALA A 298 0.28 5.76 -15.65
N TYR A 299 -0.37 5.25 -16.70
CA TYR A 299 -1.67 5.74 -17.16
C TYR A 299 -2.78 5.54 -16.13
N GLU A 300 -2.88 4.36 -15.51
CA GLU A 300 -3.85 4.10 -14.46
C GLU A 300 -3.62 4.98 -13.23
N ILE A 301 -2.36 5.16 -12.80
CA ILE A 301 -2.03 6.08 -11.70
C ILE A 301 -2.51 7.50 -12.04
N ARG A 302 -2.26 7.98 -13.26
CA ARG A 302 -2.70 9.32 -13.70
C ARG A 302 -4.22 9.47 -13.70
N LYS A 303 -4.97 8.46 -14.14
CA LYS A 303 -6.45 8.46 -14.06
C LYS A 303 -6.92 8.60 -12.61
N TYR A 304 -6.30 7.86 -11.69
CA TYR A 304 -6.60 7.94 -10.27
C TYR A 304 -6.24 9.30 -9.65
N LEU A 305 -5.12 9.90 -10.05
CA LEU A 305 -4.79 11.27 -9.63
C LEU A 305 -5.88 12.26 -10.06
N GLY A 306 -6.36 12.15 -11.30
CA GLY A 306 -7.47 12.98 -11.79
C GLY A 306 -8.76 12.77 -11.00
N SER A 307 -9.18 11.52 -10.79
CA SER A 307 -10.42 11.23 -10.04
C SER A 307 -10.36 11.75 -8.60
N TYR A 308 -9.23 11.57 -7.91
CA TYR A 308 -9.06 12.02 -6.54
C TYR A 308 -8.86 13.52 -6.42
N PHE A 309 -8.26 14.17 -7.41
CA PHE A 309 -8.25 15.63 -7.49
C PHE A 309 -9.67 16.19 -7.50
N PHE A 310 -10.58 15.61 -8.30
CA PHE A 310 -11.98 16.01 -8.30
C PHE A 310 -12.74 15.63 -7.03
N ALA A 311 -12.45 14.46 -6.44
CA ALA A 311 -13.02 14.08 -5.13
C ALA A 311 -12.61 15.05 -4.00
N LEU A 312 -11.44 15.69 -4.14
CA LEU A 312 -10.94 16.76 -3.26
C LEU A 312 -11.40 18.16 -3.69
N ASN A 313 -12.42 18.25 -4.55
CA ASN A 313 -12.99 19.50 -5.08
C ASN A 313 -11.97 20.38 -5.81
N GLY A 314 -10.94 19.79 -6.41
CA GLY A 314 -9.88 20.50 -7.13
C GLY A 314 -8.88 21.24 -6.24
N TYR A 315 -8.95 21.06 -4.91
CA TYR A 315 -7.99 21.61 -3.96
C TYR A 315 -7.05 20.51 -3.49
N LEU A 316 -5.80 20.55 -3.96
CA LEU A 316 -4.77 19.57 -3.63
C LEU A 316 -3.53 20.31 -3.14
N ASP A 317 -3.03 19.96 -1.96
CA ASP A 317 -1.79 20.51 -1.42
C ASP A 317 -0.58 19.69 -1.85
N ALA A 318 -0.70 18.36 -1.81
CA ALA A 318 0.39 17.49 -2.21
C ALA A 318 -0.02 16.09 -2.70
N ILE A 319 0.86 15.52 -3.53
CA ILE A 319 0.90 14.09 -3.85
C ILE A 319 2.08 13.47 -3.10
N VAL A 320 1.91 12.27 -2.56
CA VAL A 320 2.96 11.56 -1.81
C VAL A 320 3.21 10.20 -2.45
N PHE A 321 4.45 9.93 -2.85
CA PHE A 321 4.89 8.59 -3.25
C PHE A 321 5.55 7.89 -2.06
N THR A 322 5.17 6.64 -1.84
CA THR A 322 5.69 5.80 -0.76
C THR A 322 5.73 4.32 -1.17
N ALA A 323 6.29 3.50 -0.29
CA ALA A 323 6.52 2.07 -0.43
C ALA A 323 7.58 1.75 -1.49
N GLY A 324 8.00 0.48 -1.55
CA GLY A 324 9.24 0.08 -2.24
C GLY A 324 9.40 0.60 -3.68
N VAL A 325 8.36 0.67 -4.50
CA VAL A 325 8.44 1.19 -5.88
C VAL A 325 8.24 2.71 -5.91
N GLY A 326 7.30 3.25 -5.13
CA GLY A 326 7.04 4.69 -5.08
C GLY A 326 8.24 5.48 -4.58
N GLU A 327 9.00 4.91 -3.64
CA GLU A 327 10.24 5.47 -3.09
C GLU A 327 11.39 5.38 -4.08
N ASN A 328 11.54 4.27 -4.81
CA ASN A 328 12.79 3.95 -5.51
C ASN A 328 12.72 4.03 -7.05
N SER A 329 11.56 4.34 -7.64
CA SER A 329 11.39 4.43 -9.10
C SER A 329 11.22 5.88 -9.57
N PRO A 330 12.31 6.64 -9.81
CA PRO A 330 12.23 7.98 -10.38
C PRO A 330 11.59 7.98 -11.77
N LEU A 331 11.80 6.91 -12.55
CA LEU A 331 11.19 6.72 -13.87
C LEU A 331 9.65 6.70 -13.78
N LEU A 332 9.10 5.84 -12.92
CA LEU A 332 7.64 5.74 -12.76
C LEU A 332 7.04 7.05 -12.28
N ARG A 333 7.66 7.69 -11.27
CA ARG A 333 7.24 9.02 -10.80
C ARG A 333 7.22 10.04 -11.93
N TYR A 334 8.24 10.05 -12.78
CA TYR A 334 8.30 10.95 -13.93
C TYR A 334 7.19 10.68 -14.94
N MET A 335 6.98 9.42 -15.33
CA MET A 335 5.90 9.02 -16.24
C MET A 335 4.52 9.45 -15.71
N VAL A 336 4.32 9.36 -14.40
CA VAL A 336 3.08 9.77 -13.72
C VAL A 336 2.93 11.29 -13.66
N LEU A 337 3.99 12.04 -13.40
CA LEU A 337 3.92 13.47 -13.07
C LEU A 337 4.17 14.42 -14.25
N ARG A 338 4.66 13.93 -15.39
CA ARG A 338 4.93 14.77 -16.57
C ARG A 338 3.66 15.48 -17.08
N LYS A 339 3.82 16.70 -17.61
CA LYS A 339 2.74 17.49 -18.22
C LYS A 339 1.57 17.82 -17.26
N LEU A 340 1.87 18.06 -15.98
CA LEU A 340 0.87 18.43 -14.95
C LEU A 340 1.05 19.88 -14.44
N GLU A 341 1.76 20.72 -15.18
CA GLU A 341 2.04 22.12 -14.83
C GLU A 341 0.74 22.93 -14.70
N ASN A 342 -0.27 22.62 -15.53
CA ASN A 342 -1.60 23.24 -15.47
C ASN A 342 -2.37 22.91 -14.19
N LEU A 343 -2.01 21.81 -13.50
CA LEU A 343 -2.52 21.49 -12.16
C LEU A 343 -1.67 22.13 -11.05
N GLY A 344 -0.65 22.92 -11.41
CA GLY A 344 0.27 23.56 -10.48
C GLY A 344 1.36 22.62 -9.97
N ILE A 345 1.61 21.48 -10.63
CA ILE A 345 2.70 20.55 -10.31
C ILE A 345 3.87 20.83 -11.23
N ILE A 346 4.97 21.35 -10.67
CA ILE A 346 6.19 21.70 -11.40
C ILE A 346 7.31 20.83 -10.85
N LEU A 347 7.55 19.71 -11.55
CA LEU A 347 8.52 18.70 -11.14
C LEU A 347 9.96 19.23 -11.26
N ASP A 348 10.79 18.90 -10.27
CA ASP A 348 12.22 19.09 -10.33
C ASP A 348 12.87 17.75 -10.72
N LYS A 349 13.26 17.62 -12.00
CA LYS A 349 13.84 16.38 -12.55
C LYS A 349 15.05 15.89 -11.74
N ASP A 350 15.94 16.79 -11.33
CA ASP A 350 17.14 16.44 -10.57
C ASP A 350 16.80 15.93 -9.17
N LYS A 351 15.87 16.59 -8.47
CA LYS A 351 15.40 16.10 -7.16
C LYS A 351 14.68 14.76 -7.30
N ASN A 352 13.89 14.57 -8.35
CA ASN A 352 13.22 13.30 -8.62
C ASN A 352 14.22 12.15 -8.84
N LEU A 353 15.27 12.38 -9.63
CA LEU A 353 16.31 11.39 -9.91
C LEU A 353 17.11 10.97 -8.67
N LYS A 354 17.37 11.93 -7.77
CA LYS A 354 18.12 11.67 -6.53
C LYS A 354 17.27 11.05 -5.41
N ALA A 355 15.95 11.13 -5.51
CA ALA A 355 15.06 10.64 -4.47
C ALA A 355 14.94 9.11 -4.48
N ASP A 356 15.33 8.50 -3.36
CA ASP A 356 15.15 7.08 -3.06
C ASP A 356 14.86 6.89 -1.56
N SER A 357 14.66 5.64 -1.13
CA SER A 357 14.40 5.34 0.29
C SER A 357 15.55 5.75 1.22
N SER A 358 16.80 5.80 0.72
CA SER A 358 17.98 6.17 1.50
C SER A 358 18.11 7.68 1.74
N THR A 359 17.54 8.48 0.84
CA THR A 359 17.48 9.94 0.93
C THR A 359 16.57 10.41 2.07
N GLY A 360 15.60 9.57 2.45
CA GLY A 360 14.56 9.92 3.41
C GLY A 360 13.47 10.79 2.77
N GLU A 361 12.88 11.67 3.57
CA GLU A 361 11.76 12.52 3.14
C GLU A 361 12.26 13.67 2.25
N ILE A 362 11.72 13.77 1.02
CA ILE A 362 12.17 14.78 0.06
C ILE A 362 11.02 15.31 -0.80
N ALA A 363 11.01 16.63 -1.02
CA ALA A 363 10.17 17.27 -2.02
C ALA A 363 10.84 17.19 -3.40
N ILE A 364 10.14 16.62 -4.38
CA ILE A 364 10.65 16.46 -5.76
C ILE A 364 10.09 17.52 -6.72
N THR A 365 9.46 18.56 -6.20
CA THR A 365 8.97 19.71 -6.98
C THR A 365 9.88 20.91 -6.82
N LYS A 366 9.76 21.86 -7.74
CA LYS A 366 10.32 23.21 -7.59
C LYS A 366 9.64 23.92 -6.42
N ASP A 367 10.36 24.83 -5.78
CA ASP A 367 9.89 25.48 -4.55
C ASP A 367 8.67 26.38 -4.80
N TYR A 368 8.50 26.89 -6.02
CA TYR A 368 7.33 27.65 -6.47
C TYR A 368 6.17 26.79 -7.02
N SER A 369 6.29 25.47 -7.03
CA SER A 369 5.18 24.57 -7.38
C SER A 369 4.02 24.75 -6.41
N LYS A 370 2.81 24.99 -6.91
CA LYS A 370 1.59 25.22 -6.11
C LYS A 370 1.15 23.96 -5.38
N VAL A 371 1.20 22.83 -6.09
CA VAL A 371 0.99 21.50 -5.51
C VAL A 371 2.37 20.87 -5.30
N LYS A 372 2.64 20.37 -4.09
CA LYS A 372 3.90 19.69 -3.80
C LYS A 372 3.83 18.22 -4.20
N VAL A 373 4.97 17.65 -4.52
CA VAL A 373 5.12 16.19 -4.60
C VAL A 373 6.25 15.77 -3.68
N PHE A 374 5.95 14.82 -2.80
CA PHE A 374 6.89 14.27 -1.84
C PHE A 374 7.16 12.80 -2.14
N VAL A 375 8.40 12.39 -1.88
CA VAL A 375 8.76 11.00 -1.66
C VAL A 375 8.99 10.84 -0.17
N ILE A 376 8.21 9.98 0.48
CA ILE A 376 8.25 9.77 1.93
C ILE A 376 8.31 8.26 2.16
N PRO A 377 9.41 7.71 2.70
CA PRO A 377 9.44 6.32 3.09
C PRO A 377 8.42 6.01 4.17
N THR A 378 7.61 4.97 4.00
CA THR A 378 6.59 4.60 4.99
C THR A 378 7.21 3.90 6.18
N ASP A 379 6.67 4.15 7.38
CA ASP A 379 7.01 3.43 8.62
C ASP A 379 5.70 2.96 9.27
N GLU A 380 5.18 1.82 8.81
CA GLU A 380 3.92 1.27 9.31
C GLU A 380 4.07 0.76 10.74
N GLU A 381 5.23 0.19 11.06
CA GLU A 381 5.62 -0.30 12.37
C GLU A 381 5.55 0.81 13.41
N ARG A 382 5.97 2.04 13.08
CA ARG A 382 5.81 3.19 13.96
C ARG A 382 4.35 3.48 14.30
N VAL A 383 3.45 3.40 13.32
CA VAL A 383 2.00 3.53 13.56
C VAL A 383 1.52 2.42 14.50
N PHE A 384 1.94 1.18 14.26
CA PHE A 384 1.54 0.05 15.10
C PHE A 384 2.00 0.21 16.55
N ILE A 385 3.23 0.66 16.76
CA ILE A 385 3.80 0.92 18.09
C ILE A 385 3.00 2.03 18.79
N GLU A 386 2.81 3.17 18.13
CA GLU A 386 2.12 4.30 18.76
C GLU A 386 0.64 4.01 19.04
N ASP A 387 -0.07 3.34 18.13
CA ASP A 387 -1.44 2.88 18.37
C ASP A 387 -1.52 1.91 19.55
N THR A 388 -0.57 0.96 19.66
CA THR A 388 -0.50 0.01 20.77
C THR A 388 -0.38 0.72 22.10
N ILE A 389 0.58 1.65 22.23
CA ILE A 389 0.79 2.44 23.45
C ILE A 389 -0.40 3.37 23.74
N ALA A 390 -0.98 3.97 22.70
CA ALA A 390 -2.14 4.85 22.86
C ALA A 390 -3.38 4.10 23.38
N VAL A 391 -3.62 2.88 22.87
CA VAL A 391 -4.73 2.03 23.32
C VAL A 391 -4.53 1.64 24.79
N LEU A 392 -3.32 1.22 25.17
CA LEU A 392 -3.03 0.80 26.55
C LEU A 392 -3.06 1.94 27.57
N SER A 393 -2.69 3.15 27.15
CA SER A 393 -2.78 4.34 27.99
C SER A 393 -4.20 4.92 28.09
N GLY A 394 -5.20 4.35 27.41
CA GLY A 394 -6.58 4.85 27.38
C GLY A 394 -6.78 6.14 26.59
N ASN A 395 -5.74 6.63 25.90
CA ASN A 395 -5.75 7.91 25.18
C ASN A 395 -6.18 7.78 23.71
N TYR A 396 -6.40 6.55 23.21
CA TYR A 396 -6.73 6.32 21.80
C TYR A 396 -8.23 6.39 21.50
N LYS A 397 -8.68 7.59 21.10
CA LYS A 397 -10.06 7.81 20.62
C LYS A 397 -10.23 7.34 19.18
N SER A 398 -9.42 7.86 18.27
CA SER A 398 -9.40 7.54 16.83
C SER A 398 -8.11 8.04 16.18
N HIS A 399 -7.75 7.49 15.01
CA HIS A 399 -6.63 7.97 14.19
C HIS A 399 -6.81 9.41 13.64
N ILE A 400 -8.03 9.97 13.71
CA ILE A 400 -8.34 11.35 13.30
C ILE A 400 -7.94 12.35 14.37
N SER A 401 -8.13 11.99 15.64
CA SER A 401 -7.92 12.90 16.78
C SER A 401 -6.61 12.64 17.53
N TYR A 402 -5.97 11.50 17.30
CA TYR A 402 -4.71 11.15 17.96
C TYR A 402 -3.54 11.91 17.33
N GLU A 403 -2.69 12.51 18.17
CA GLU A 403 -1.47 13.18 17.73
C GLU A 403 -0.29 12.22 17.81
N TYR A 404 0.20 11.80 16.65
CA TYR A 404 1.34 10.92 16.55
C TYR A 404 2.66 11.67 16.78
N SER A 405 3.68 10.99 17.32
CA SER A 405 5.01 11.55 17.54
C SER A 405 5.66 12.00 16.23
N PHE A 406 5.35 11.29 15.13
CA PHE A 406 5.78 11.64 13.79
C PHE A 406 5.02 12.82 13.17
N GLN A 407 4.14 13.51 13.89
CA GLN A 407 3.62 14.81 13.48
C GLN A 407 4.46 15.99 13.99
N LYS A 408 5.51 15.74 14.80
CA LYS A 408 6.39 16.78 15.30
C LYS A 408 7.44 17.16 14.26
N LYS A 409 7.76 18.45 14.13
CA LYS A 409 8.81 18.95 13.22
C LYS A 409 10.20 18.39 13.52
N ASN A 410 10.49 18.10 14.79
CA ASN A 410 11.77 17.54 15.22
C ASN A 410 11.82 16.00 15.19
N TYR A 411 10.75 15.33 14.73
CA TYR A 411 10.74 13.89 14.54
C TYR A 411 11.78 13.51 13.48
N LYS A 412 12.56 12.47 13.79
CA LYS A 412 13.49 11.84 12.86
C LYS A 412 13.09 10.36 12.75
N PRO A 413 12.77 9.87 11.53
CA PRO A 413 12.57 8.44 11.32
C PRO A 413 13.77 7.65 11.83
N LEU A 414 13.52 6.48 12.41
CA LEU A 414 14.58 5.55 12.77
C LEU A 414 15.18 4.99 11.47
N LYS A 415 16.50 5.05 11.33
CA LYS A 415 17.22 4.54 10.17
C LYS A 415 17.49 3.05 10.27
#